data_AF-A0A392PAD3-F1
#
_entry.id   AF-A0A392PAD3-F1
#
_cell.length_a   1.000
_cell.length_b   1.000
_cell.length_c   1.000
_cell.angle_alpha   90.00
_cell.angle_beta   90.00
_cell.angle_gamma   90.00
#
_symmetry.space_group_name_H-M   'P 1'
#
loop_
_entity.id
_entity.type
_entity.pdbx_description
1 polymer ?
#
loop_
_entity_poly.entity_id
_entity_poly.type
_entity_poly.pdbx_seq_one_letter_code
_entity_poly.pdbx_strand_id
1 'polypeptide(L)'
;MASSAGIQQQQEVLKWLLEPLSQQWTQLEWQDRYLSSPHGLVQLCSEAPVMWSIFHTVTFFERALKRSGLKKAHGNLENSSTSDSTTLNPMASHVLWMLTPLLK
;
A
#
# COMPACT_ATOMS: atom_id res chain seq x y z
N MET A 1 0.72 27.37 -6.54
CA MET A 1 -0.32 26.41 -6.93
C MET A 1 0.33 25.05 -7.13
N ALA A 2 0.32 24.18 -6.12
CA ALA A 2 0.73 22.79 -6.33
C ALA A 2 -0.36 22.13 -7.18
N SER A 3 0.00 21.61 -8.35
CA SER A 3 -0.96 21.08 -9.31
C SER A 3 -1.69 19.87 -8.74
N SER A 4 -3.01 19.99 -8.53
CA SER A 4 -3.89 18.88 -8.14
C SER A 4 -3.84 17.72 -9.13
N ALA A 5 -3.52 18.00 -10.41
CA ALA A 5 -3.35 16.99 -11.45
C ALA A 5 -2.20 16.00 -11.14
N GLY A 6 -1.13 16.45 -10.48
CA GLY A 6 -0.01 15.57 -10.11
C GLY A 6 -0.37 14.56 -9.04
N ILE A 7 -1.22 14.95 -8.07
CA ILE A 7 -1.68 14.08 -6.98
C ILE A 7 -2.66 13.03 -7.53
N GLN A 8 -3.60 13.44 -8.39
CA GLN A 8 -4.55 12.53 -9.04
C GLN A 8 -3.82 11.48 -9.90
N GLN A 9 -2.84 11.92 -10.70
CA GLN A 9 -2.04 11.02 -11.54
C GLN A 9 -1.22 10.03 -10.70
N GLN A 10 -0.67 10.48 -9.56
CA GLN A 10 0.02 9.60 -8.64
C GLN A 10 -0.91 8.55 -8.04
N GLN A 11 -2.15 8.90 -7.68
CA GLN A 11 -3.14 7.95 -7.18
C GLN A 11 -3.54 6.93 -8.24
N GLU A 12 -3.77 7.36 -9.49
CA GLU A 12 -4.05 6.48 -10.63
C GLU A 12 -2.90 5.48 -10.87
N VAL A 13 -1.66 5.97 -10.87
CA VAL A 13 -0.46 5.12 -11.02
C VAL A 13 -0.35 4.13 -9.87
N LEU A 14 -0.54 4.57 -8.62
CA LEU A 14 -0.50 3.68 -7.45
C LEU A 14 -1.59 2.62 -7.51
N LYS A 15 -2.80 2.99 -7.94
CA LYS A 15 -3.90 2.04 -8.14
C LYS A 15 -3.54 1.00 -9.19
N TRP A 16 -3.07 1.44 -10.37
CA TRP A 16 -2.64 0.53 -11.43
C TRP A 16 -1.51 -0.41 -10.98
N LEU A 17 -0.57 0.10 -10.20
CA LEU A 17 0.56 -0.67 -9.67
C LEU A 17 0.11 -1.74 -8.66
N LEU A 18 -0.86 -1.41 -7.82
CA LEU A 18 -1.38 -2.26 -6.74
C LEU A 18 -2.47 -3.23 -7.20
N GLU A 19 -3.11 -2.98 -8.33
CA GLU A 19 -4.24 -3.78 -8.84
C GLU A 19 -3.93 -5.29 -8.87
N PRO A 20 -2.81 -5.76 -9.44
CA PRO A 20 -2.53 -7.20 -9.50
C PRO A 20 -2.32 -7.81 -8.11
N LEU A 21 -1.65 -7.07 -7.21
CA LEU A 21 -1.46 -7.51 -5.82
C LEU A 21 -2.79 -7.55 -5.09
N SER A 22 -3.64 -6.53 -5.23
CA SER A 22 -4.95 -6.47 -4.60
C SER A 22 -5.82 -7.64 -5.02
N GLN A 23 -5.85 -7.96 -6.32
CA GLN A 23 -6.62 -9.09 -6.82
C GLN A 23 -6.14 -10.41 -6.22
N GLN A 24 -4.83 -10.68 -6.24
CA GLN A 24 -4.28 -11.91 -5.67
C GLN A 24 -4.46 -11.98 -4.14
N TRP A 25 -4.21 -10.88 -3.41
CA TRP A 25 -4.28 -10.84 -1.95
C TRP A 25 -5.71 -11.00 -1.41
N THR A 26 -6.71 -10.53 -2.16
CA THR A 26 -8.12 -10.62 -1.80
C THR A 26 -8.80 -11.88 -2.33
N GLN A 27 -8.19 -12.66 -3.22
CA GLN A 27 -8.75 -13.92 -3.72
C GLN A 27 -9.01 -14.91 -2.58
N LEU A 28 -10.18 -15.53 -2.58
CA LEU A 28 -10.61 -16.45 -1.52
C LEU A 28 -9.64 -17.62 -1.37
N GLU A 29 -9.18 -18.21 -2.47
CA GLU A 29 -8.20 -19.30 -2.45
C GLU A 29 -6.89 -18.87 -1.79
N TRP A 30 -6.47 -17.63 -2.00
CA TRP A 30 -5.24 -17.09 -1.42
C TRP A 30 -5.43 -16.80 0.07
N GLN A 31 -6.58 -16.24 0.46
CA GLN A 31 -6.95 -16.02 1.85
C GLN A 31 -6.99 -17.35 2.61
N ASP A 32 -7.74 -18.34 2.11
CA ASP A 32 -7.94 -19.62 2.76
C ASP A 32 -6.64 -20.40 2.88
N ARG A 33 -5.79 -20.35 1.84
CA ARG A 33 -4.53 -21.10 1.81
C ARG A 33 -3.43 -20.48 2.66
N TYR A 34 -3.33 -19.15 2.70
CA TYR A 34 -2.15 -18.47 3.25
C TYR A 34 -2.43 -17.46 4.37
N LEU A 35 -3.62 -16.86 4.44
CA LEU A 35 -3.88 -15.75 5.37
C LEU A 35 -4.86 -16.11 6.50
N SER A 36 -5.64 -17.18 6.34
CA SER A 36 -6.66 -17.64 7.30
C SER A 36 -6.08 -18.28 8.57
N SER A 37 -4.81 -18.68 8.55
CA SER A 37 -4.16 -19.34 9.69
C SER A 37 -2.68 -18.97 9.81
N PRO A 38 -2.10 -18.99 11.03
CA PRO A 38 -0.67 -18.79 11.22
C PRO A 38 0.21 -19.77 10.44
N HIS A 39 -0.25 -21.02 10.25
CA HIS A 39 0.47 -22.01 9.45
C HIS A 39 0.45 -21.68 7.95
N GLY A 40 -0.67 -21.16 7.42
CA GLY A 40 -0.74 -20.67 6.05
C GLY A 40 0.30 -19.57 5.79
N LEU A 41 0.49 -18.66 6.74
CA LEU A 41 1.47 -17.57 6.60
C LEU A 41 2.91 -18.11 6.60
N VAL A 42 3.19 -19.12 7.44
CA VAL A 42 4.49 -19.81 7.43
C VAL A 42 4.72 -20.53 6.11
N GLN A 43 3.71 -21.20 5.56
CA GLN A 43 3.79 -21.87 4.26
C GLN A 43 4.08 -20.86 3.14
N LEU A 44 3.36 -19.73 3.13
CA LEU A 44 3.56 -18.64 2.18
C LEU A 44 5.01 -18.15 2.15
N CYS A 45 5.61 -17.97 3.33
CA CYS A 45 6.99 -17.54 3.49
C CYS A 45 8.02 -18.66 3.18
N SER A 46 7.60 -19.92 3.23
CA SER A 46 8.45 -21.09 2.95
C SER A 46 8.53 -21.40 1.45
N GLU A 47 7.53 -21.01 0.67
CA GLU A 47 7.53 -21.15 -0.78
C GLU A 47 8.41 -20.05 -1.40
N ALA A 48 9.69 -20.36 -1.67
CA ALA A 48 10.68 -19.43 -2.19
C ALA A 48 10.19 -18.52 -3.34
N PRO A 49 9.55 -19.00 -4.43
CA PRO A 49 9.10 -18.12 -5.51
C PRO A 49 8.01 -17.14 -5.05
N VAL A 50 7.13 -17.56 -4.14
CA VAL A 50 6.04 -16.74 -3.60
C VAL A 50 6.60 -15.69 -2.64
N MET A 51 7.50 -16.10 -1.74
CA MET A 51 8.20 -15.20 -0.83
C MET A 51 9.00 -14.12 -1.58
N TRP A 52 9.73 -14.49 -2.63
CA TRP A 52 10.43 -13.53 -3.48
C TRP A 52 9.48 -12.58 -4.22
N SER A 53 8.35 -13.09 -4.72
CA SER A 53 7.31 -12.27 -5.36
C SER A 53 6.76 -11.22 -4.38
N ILE A 54 6.42 -11.62 -3.16
CA ILE A 54 5.94 -10.71 -2.10
C ILE A 54 7.03 -9.69 -1.75
N PHE A 55 8.27 -10.14 -1.52
CA PHE A 55 9.39 -9.25 -1.19
C PHE A 55 9.60 -8.18 -2.26
N HIS A 56 9.68 -8.58 -3.53
CA HIS A 56 9.88 -7.64 -4.63
C HIS A 56 8.71 -6.68 -4.78
N THR A 57 7.49 -7.17 -4.59
CA THR A 57 6.28 -6.36 -4.63
C THR A 57 6.30 -5.30 -3.52
N VAL A 58 6.53 -5.69 -2.26
CA VAL A 58 6.64 -4.78 -1.11
C VAL A 58 7.79 -3.78 -1.28
N THR A 59 8.96 -4.25 -1.73
CA THR A 59 10.15 -3.39 -1.96
C THR A 59 9.91 -2.38 -3.07
N PHE A 60 9.25 -2.80 -4.15
CA PHE A 60 8.88 -1.93 -5.24
C PHE A 60 7.87 -0.87 -4.77
N PHE A 61 6.88 -1.24 -3.96
CA PHE A 61 5.96 -0.29 -3.33
C PHE A 61 6.68 0.68 -2.41
N GLU A 62 7.56 0.20 -1.53
CA GLU A 62 8.33 1.06 -0.64
C GLU A 62 9.15 2.10 -1.42
N ARG A 63 9.80 1.67 -2.51
CA ARG A 63 10.56 2.55 -3.40
C ARG A 63 9.68 3.54 -4.16
N ALA A 64 8.55 3.09 -4.68
CA ALA A 64 7.58 3.95 -5.34
C ALA A 64 7.08 5.02 -4.35
N LEU A 65 6.70 4.63 -3.14
CA LEU A 65 6.24 5.53 -2.08
C LEU A 65 7.29 6.57 -1.69
N LYS A 66 8.54 6.15 -1.48
CA LYS A 66 9.67 7.06 -1.17
C LYS A 66 9.90 8.08 -2.28
N ARG A 67 9.75 7.69 -3.56
CA ARG A 67 9.88 8.59 -4.72
C ARG A 67 8.67 9.49 -4.92
N SER A 68 7.49 9.08 -4.47
CA SER A 68 6.21 9.76 -4.65
C SER A 68 6.02 11.00 -3.76
N GLY A 69 7.10 11.61 -3.28
CA GLY A 69 7.04 12.93 -2.66
C GLY A 69 6.44 13.00 -1.25
N LEU A 70 6.11 11.87 -0.59
CA LEU A 70 5.91 11.84 0.86
C LEU A 70 7.25 11.99 1.59
N LYS A 71 8.03 13.02 1.25
CA LYS A 71 8.92 13.61 2.23
C LYS A 71 7.99 14.13 3.31
N LYS A 72 7.99 13.42 4.45
CA LYS A 72 7.67 13.98 5.76
C LYS A 72 7.97 15.48 5.70
N ALA A 73 6.94 16.31 5.74
CA ALA A 73 7.10 17.74 5.92
C ALA A 73 7.90 17.87 7.22
N HIS A 74 9.22 18.01 7.07
CA HIS A 74 10.11 18.20 8.19
C HIS A 74 9.88 19.62 8.64
N GLY A 75 9.23 19.76 9.80
CA GLY A 75 9.26 20.94 10.65
C GLY A 75 9.00 22.27 9.94
N ASN A 76 7.74 22.67 9.90
CA ASN A 76 7.34 23.97 10.42
C ASN A 76 5.88 23.86 10.85
N LEU A 77 5.72 23.30 12.04
CA LEU A 77 4.49 23.41 12.84
C LEU A 77 4.48 24.83 13.44
N GLU A 78 4.36 25.85 12.60
CA GLU A 78 4.00 27.19 13.08
C GLU A 78 3.01 27.81 12.09
N ASN A 79 1.80 28.01 12.61
CA ASN A 79 0.76 28.92 12.15
C ASN A 79 0.31 28.84 10.68
N SER A 80 -0.76 28.09 10.44
CA SER A 80 -1.87 28.60 9.61
C SER A 80 -3.13 27.78 9.87
N SER A 81 -3.99 28.32 10.73
CA SER A 81 -5.38 27.89 10.87
C SER A 81 -6.16 28.27 9.61
N THR A 82 -6.13 27.42 8.58
CA THR A 82 -7.04 27.53 7.43
C THR A 82 -7.14 26.21 6.65
N SER A 83 -8.35 25.66 6.66
CA SER A 83 -8.95 24.67 5.73
C SER A 83 -8.27 23.31 5.56
N ASP A 84 -8.84 22.31 6.26
CA ASP A 84 -9.25 20.97 5.79
C ASP A 84 -8.74 20.51 4.41
N SER A 85 -7.43 20.42 4.26
CA SER A 85 -6.81 19.55 3.27
C SER A 85 -5.88 18.62 4.02
N THR A 86 -6.48 17.75 4.84
CA THR A 86 -5.82 16.52 5.28
C THR A 86 -5.30 15.87 4.01
N THR A 87 -4.00 15.99 3.77
CA THR A 87 -3.32 15.35 2.65
C THR A 87 -3.40 13.86 2.93
N LEU A 88 -4.52 13.26 2.51
CA LEU A 88 -4.79 11.85 2.71
C LEU A 88 -3.61 11.09 2.12
N ASN A 89 -2.96 10.28 2.96
CA ASN A 89 -1.86 9.44 2.51
C ASN A 89 -2.38 8.65 1.30
N PRO A 90 -1.73 8.74 0.12
CA PRO A 90 -2.19 8.05 -1.08
C PRO A 90 -2.25 6.53 -0.91
N MET A 91 -1.65 5.95 0.14
CA MET A 91 -1.79 4.55 0.51
C MET A 91 -2.96 4.24 1.44
N ALA A 92 -3.60 5.23 2.06
CA ALA A 92 -4.63 5.00 3.07
C ALA A 92 -5.81 4.17 2.54
N SER A 93 -6.24 4.44 1.30
CA SER A 93 -7.29 3.65 0.62
C SER A 93 -6.87 2.21 0.35
N HIS A 94 -5.56 1.96 0.17
CA HIS A 94 -5.03 0.63 -0.13
C HIS A 94 -4.78 -0.21 1.14
N VAL A 95 -4.53 0.44 2.28
CA VAL A 95 -4.35 -0.25 3.57
C VAL A 95 -5.59 -1.08 3.94
N LEU A 96 -6.80 -0.63 3.58
CA LEU A 96 -8.04 -1.32 3.90
C LEU A 96 -8.06 -2.75 3.34
N TRP A 97 -7.80 -2.94 2.05
CA TRP A 97 -7.81 -4.27 1.45
C TRP A 97 -6.59 -5.11 1.83
N MET A 98 -5.46 -4.48 2.17
CA MET A 98 -4.25 -5.20 2.63
C MET A 98 -4.44 -5.83 4.01
N LEU A 99 -5.10 -5.11 4.93
CA LEU A 99 -5.28 -5.55 6.32
C LEU A 99 -6.49 -6.46 6.52
N THR A 100 -7.57 -6.29 5.73
CA THR A 100 -8.82 -7.04 5.92
C THR A 100 -8.60 -8.56 6.02
N PRO A 101 -7.75 -9.19 5.20
CA PRO A 101 -7.51 -10.63 5.31
C PRO A 101 -6.63 -11.07 6.49
N LEU A 102 -5.87 -10.15 7.09
CA LEU A 102 -4.93 -10.44 8.19
C LEU A 102 -5.56 -10.30 9.58
N LEU A 103 -6.73 -9.67 9.67
CA LEU A 103 -7.43 -9.35 10.92
C LEU A 103 -8.62 -10.28 11.21
N LYS A 104 -8.81 -11.32 10.39
CA LYS A 104 -9.79 -12.39 10.64
C LYS A 104 -9.19 -13.42 11.60
#